data_AF-A0AAE1L341-F1
#
_entry.id   AF-A0AAE1L341-F1
#
_cell.length_a   1.000
_cell.length_b   1.000
_cell.length_c   1.000
_cell.angle_alpha   90.00
_cell.angle_beta   90.00
_cell.angle_gamma   90.00
#
_symmetry.space_group_name_H-M   'P 1'
#
loop_
_entity.id
_entity.type
_entity.pdbx_description
1 polymer ?
#
loop_
_entity_poly.entity_id
_entity_poly.type
_entity_poly.pdbx_seq_one_letter_code
_entity_poly.pdbx_strand_id
1 'polypeptide(L)'
;MVIVRVKNFDLQSQVNRQCVDYVEVTNIYHKTRIICGRPRGYRGYVFQSPGYLGLTFKTDEANTRPGFKFSIEYQPSPCHQGPPGSRVKLDYLNVYTYYRRVCIRDWVLVNVESQIDFPPESSYMFCGKKQVTDLPTSSQERMLLAYHGVRYWNRGIQFKYTIVTSANDVGEVMI
;
A
#
# COMPACT_ATOMS: atom_id res chain seq x y z
N MET A 1 7.76 0.97 0.50
CA MET A 1 7.28 -0.11 -0.39
C MET A 1 8.04 -1.39 -0.07
N VAL A 2 7.34 -2.46 0.31
CA VAL A 2 7.89 -3.81 0.44
C VAL A 2 7.78 -4.53 -0.89
N ILE A 3 8.89 -5.12 -1.35
CA ILE A 3 8.99 -5.94 -2.54
C ILE A 3 9.39 -7.35 -2.10
N VAL A 4 8.58 -8.34 -2.44
CA VAL A 4 8.90 -9.76 -2.24
C VAL A 4 9.16 -10.39 -3.61
N ARG A 5 10.38 -10.90 -3.81
CA ARG A 5 10.75 -11.65 -5.02
C ARG A 5 10.92 -13.11 -4.69
N VAL A 6 10.32 -13.96 -5.50
CA VAL A 6 10.42 -15.41 -5.35
C VAL A 6 11.63 -15.91 -6.14
N LYS A 7 12.60 -16.47 -5.43
CA LYS A 7 13.86 -16.99 -6.01
C LYS A 7 13.69 -18.42 -6.48
N ASN A 8 13.15 -19.29 -5.61
CA ASN A 8 12.80 -20.67 -5.91
C ASN A 8 11.36 -20.92 -5.44
N PHE A 9 10.62 -21.73 -6.19
CA PHE A 9 9.25 -22.09 -5.85
C PHE A 9 8.90 -23.45 -6.47
N ASP A 10 8.69 -24.44 -5.61
CA ASP A 10 8.28 -25.80 -5.97
C ASP A 10 7.38 -26.32 -4.86
N LEU A 11 6.07 -26.16 -5.07
CA LEU A 11 5.02 -26.71 -4.23
C LEU A 11 4.23 -27.77 -5.01
N GLN A 12 3.41 -28.55 -4.32
CA GLN A 12 2.49 -29.45 -5.00
C GLN A 12 1.66 -28.66 -6.03
N SER A 13 1.54 -29.24 -7.22
CA SER A 13 0.70 -28.67 -8.28
C SER A 13 -0.77 -28.89 -7.97
N GLN A 14 -1.63 -28.26 -8.78
CA GLN A 14 -3.07 -28.37 -8.56
C GLN A 14 -3.56 -29.82 -8.68
N VAL A 15 -4.39 -30.24 -7.73
CA VAL A 15 -5.18 -31.48 -7.79
C VAL A 15 -6.61 -31.05 -8.09
N ASN A 16 -7.25 -31.66 -9.10
CA ASN A 16 -8.61 -31.28 -9.53
C ASN A 16 -8.79 -29.76 -9.76
N ARG A 17 -7.76 -29.11 -10.32
CA ARG A 17 -7.69 -27.65 -10.57
C ARG A 17 -7.67 -26.77 -9.32
N GLN A 18 -7.43 -27.33 -8.14
CA GLN A 18 -7.28 -26.59 -6.88
C GLN A 18 -5.85 -26.72 -6.34
N CYS A 19 -5.30 -25.62 -5.84
CA CYS A 19 -4.01 -25.67 -5.14
C CYS A 19 -4.20 -26.33 -3.78
N VAL A 20 -3.46 -27.40 -3.53
CA VAL A 20 -3.49 -28.13 -2.25
C VAL A 20 -2.46 -27.52 -1.31
N ASP A 21 -1.19 -27.53 -1.74
CA ASP A 21 -0.13 -26.70 -1.16
C ASP A 21 -0.08 -25.34 -1.83
N TYR A 22 -0.10 -24.26 -1.06
CA TYR A 22 0.04 -22.92 -1.62
C TYR A 22 0.59 -21.90 -0.64
N VAL A 23 1.19 -20.87 -1.23
CA VAL A 23 1.44 -19.61 -0.53
C VAL A 23 0.36 -18.62 -0.94
N GLU A 24 -0.30 -18.09 0.07
CA GLU A 24 -1.24 -16.99 0.01
C GLU A 24 -0.47 -15.69 0.28
N VAL A 25 -0.52 -14.76 -0.68
CA VAL A 25 0.11 -13.44 -0.56
C VAL A 25 -0.98 -12.38 -0.45
N THR A 26 -1.07 -11.73 0.70
CA THR A 26 -2.10 -10.73 1.01
C THR A 26 -1.44 -9.36 1.14
N ASN A 27 -1.92 -8.39 0.37
CA ASN A 27 -1.44 -7.01 0.49
C ASN A 27 -2.27 -6.22 1.49
N ILE A 28 -1.85 -4.98 1.73
CA ILE A 28 -2.51 -4.06 2.65
C ILE A 28 -3.97 -3.72 2.29
N TYR A 29 -4.42 -4.02 1.07
CA TYR A 29 -5.82 -3.82 0.65
C TYR A 29 -6.64 -5.09 0.80
N HIS A 30 -6.17 -6.06 1.61
CA HIS A 30 -6.74 -7.40 1.76
C HIS A 30 -6.91 -8.15 0.43
N LYS A 31 -6.18 -7.75 -0.61
CA LYS A 31 -6.19 -8.46 -1.89
C LYS A 31 -5.22 -9.62 -1.80
N THR A 32 -5.79 -10.81 -1.95
CA THR A 32 -5.06 -12.06 -1.86
C THR A 32 -4.70 -12.61 -3.24
N ARG A 33 -3.49 -13.15 -3.37
CA ARG A 33 -3.04 -13.93 -4.53
C ARG A 33 -2.48 -15.27 -4.07
N ILE A 34 -3.01 -16.35 -4.64
CA ILE A 34 -2.57 -17.73 -4.35
C ILE A 34 -1.58 -18.19 -5.41
N ILE A 35 -0.46 -18.77 -4.98
CA ILE A 35 0.54 -19.41 -5.84
C ILE A 35 0.82 -20.85 -5.38
N CYS A 36 0.89 -21.78 -6.33
CA CYS A 36 1.17 -23.20 -6.10
C CYS A 36 1.89 -23.82 -7.31
N GLY A 37 2.35 -25.07 -7.18
CA GLY A 37 3.09 -25.76 -8.23
C GLY A 37 4.48 -25.18 -8.46
N ARG A 38 5.00 -25.39 -9.67
CA ARG A 38 6.27 -24.82 -10.16
C ARG A 38 5.96 -23.78 -11.26
N PRO A 39 6.46 -22.54 -11.17
CA PRO A 39 6.17 -21.51 -12.17
C PRO A 39 6.68 -21.93 -13.55
N ARG A 40 5.84 -21.74 -14.58
CA ARG A 40 6.22 -21.99 -15.98
C ARG A 40 6.97 -20.78 -16.54
N GLY A 41 8.29 -20.89 -16.68
CA GLY A 41 9.18 -19.89 -17.29
C GLY A 41 10.08 -19.12 -16.31
N TYR A 42 11.03 -18.35 -16.84
CA TYR A 42 12.06 -17.61 -16.07
C TYR A 42 11.55 -16.39 -15.29
N ARG A 43 10.28 -15.98 -15.47
CA ARG A 43 9.70 -14.86 -14.72
C ARG A 43 9.14 -15.38 -13.39
N GLY A 44 10.00 -15.41 -12.37
CA GLY A 44 9.58 -15.67 -10.99
C GLY A 44 8.52 -14.68 -10.52
N TYR A 45 7.82 -15.00 -9.43
CA TYR A 45 6.81 -14.10 -8.88
C TYR A 45 7.47 -12.88 -8.21
N VAL A 46 6.88 -11.71 -8.43
CA VAL A 46 7.23 -10.47 -7.73
C VAL A 46 5.94 -9.88 -7.18
N PHE A 47 5.94 -9.60 -5.87
CA PHE A 47 4.85 -8.97 -5.15
C PHE A 47 5.34 -7.64 -4.59
N GLN A 48 4.50 -6.62 -4.66
CA GLN A 48 4.82 -5.28 -4.19
C GLN A 48 3.64 -4.71 -3.41
N SER A 49 3.94 -4.04 -2.30
CA SER A 49 2.96 -3.39 -1.45
C SER A 49 3.55 -2.13 -0.82
N PRO A 50 2.83 -1.00 -0.73
CA PRO A 50 3.38 0.22 -0.13
C PRO A 50 3.68 0.07 1.37
N GLY A 51 2.90 -0.76 2.07
CA GLY A 51 3.08 -1.12 3.48
C GLY A 51 3.60 -2.55 3.63
N TYR A 52 2.81 -3.42 4.27
CA TYR A 52 3.18 -4.82 4.50
C TYR A 52 2.70 -5.77 3.38
N LEU A 53 3.27 -6.99 3.39
CA LEU A 53 2.78 -8.15 2.66
C LEU A 53 2.65 -9.31 3.67
N GLY A 54 1.44 -9.84 3.82
CA GLY A 54 1.20 -11.08 4.54
C GLY A 54 1.53 -12.27 3.65
N LEU A 55 2.24 -13.25 4.20
CA LEU A 55 2.56 -14.51 3.55
C LEU A 55 2.05 -15.65 4.44
N THR A 56 1.07 -16.41 3.95
CA THR A 56 0.53 -17.57 4.65
C THR A 56 0.80 -18.81 3.81
N PHE A 57 1.54 -19.77 4.35
CA PHE A 57 1.74 -21.06 3.71
C PHE A 57 0.73 -22.06 4.26
N LYS A 58 0.02 -22.74 3.36
CA LYS A 58 -0.93 -23.81 3.68
C LYS A 58 -0.51 -25.06 2.91
N THR A 59 -0.53 -26.18 3.61
CA THR A 59 -0.14 -27.50 3.11
C THR A 59 -1.06 -28.54 3.74
N ASP A 60 -1.27 -29.67 3.07
CA ASP A 60 -2.00 -30.81 3.63
C ASP A 60 -1.02 -31.84 4.23
N GLU A 61 -1.54 -32.99 4.66
CA GLU A 61 -0.73 -34.07 5.22
C GLU A 61 -0.03 -34.94 4.14
N ALA A 62 -0.10 -34.56 2.86
CA ALA A 62 0.35 -35.36 1.73
C ALA A 62 1.50 -34.72 0.94
N ASN A 63 2.05 -35.48 -0.02
CA ASN A 63 3.08 -35.13 -1.02
C ASN A 63 3.83 -33.79 -0.83
N THR A 64 4.95 -33.84 -0.11
CA THR A 64 5.80 -32.66 0.09
C THR A 64 6.73 -32.39 -1.11
N ARG A 65 7.05 -31.10 -1.31
CA ARG A 65 7.99 -30.61 -2.34
C ARG A 65 9.08 -29.74 -1.69
N PRO A 66 10.16 -29.37 -2.43
CA PRO A 66 11.28 -28.60 -1.87
C PRO A 66 10.91 -27.23 -1.28
N GLY A 67 9.72 -26.70 -1.57
CA GLY A 67 9.21 -25.49 -0.94
C GLY A 67 9.57 -24.22 -1.72
N PHE A 68 9.87 -23.14 -1.01
CA PHE A 68 10.08 -21.83 -1.61
C PHE A 68 11.19 -21.03 -0.91
N LYS A 69 11.76 -20.09 -1.65
CA LYS A 69 12.71 -19.10 -1.14
C LYS A 69 12.31 -17.71 -1.60
N PHE A 70 12.12 -16.81 -0.64
CA PHE A 70 11.81 -15.41 -0.89
C PHE A 70 13.02 -14.52 -0.59
N SER A 71 13.15 -13.43 -1.36
CA SER A 71 13.96 -12.28 -0.95
C SER A 71 13.02 -11.10 -0.73
N ILE A 72 13.15 -10.45 0.42
CA ILE A 72 12.34 -9.30 0.81
C ILE A 72 13.24 -8.06 0.74
N GLU A 73 12.75 -7.03 0.07
CA GLU A 73 13.40 -5.73 -0.04
C GLU A 73 12.43 -4.66 0.45
N TYR A 74 12.89 -3.82 1.38
CA TYR A 74 12.15 -2.62 1.79
C TYR A 74 12.77 -1.41 1.10
N GLN A 75 12.01 -0.79 0.21
CA GLN A 75 12.36 0.50 -0.38
C GLN A 75 11.67 1.61 0.41
N PRO A 76 12.40 2.39 1.22
CA PRO A 76 11.83 3.54 1.90
C PRO A 76 11.36 4.55 0.84
N SER A 77 10.10 4.99 0.96
CA SER A 77 9.64 6.19 0.26
C SER A 77 10.06 7.39 1.09
N PRO A 78 10.63 8.46 0.49
CA PRO A 78 10.90 9.69 1.22
C PRO A 78 9.58 10.24 1.76
N CYS A 79 9.39 10.14 3.07
CA CYS A 79 8.25 10.70 3.78
C CYS A 79 8.68 12.03 4.38
N HIS A 80 7.92 13.09 4.16
CA HIS A 80 8.12 14.33 4.91
C HIS A 80 7.50 14.14 6.30
N GLN A 81 8.34 14.19 7.33
CA GLN A 81 7.93 14.13 8.72
C GLN A 81 8.09 15.52 9.34
N GLY A 82 7.07 15.99 10.04
CA GLY A 82 7.16 17.22 10.82
C GLY A 82 8.07 17.05 12.04
N PRO A 83 8.58 18.14 12.65
CA PRO A 83 9.32 18.07 13.90
C PRO A 83 8.53 17.34 15.01
N PRO A 84 9.20 16.70 15.99
CA PRO A 84 8.51 16.08 17.12
C PRO A 84 7.55 17.06 17.82
N GLY A 85 6.34 16.60 18.13
CA GLY A 85 5.29 17.43 18.75
C GLY A 85 4.57 18.39 17.80
N SER A 86 4.93 18.42 16.52
CA SER A 86 4.14 19.09 15.49
C SER A 86 2.98 18.22 15.00
N ARG A 87 2.09 18.82 14.22
CA ARG A 87 1.02 18.13 13.49
C ARG A 87 1.02 18.58 12.03
N VAL A 88 0.41 17.80 11.16
CA VAL A 88 0.31 18.07 9.72
C VAL A 88 -1.13 18.39 9.38
N LYS A 89 -1.38 19.52 8.73
CA LYS A 89 -2.68 19.89 8.18
C LYS A 89 -2.59 19.93 6.66
N LEU A 90 -3.49 19.24 5.96
CA LEU A 90 -3.65 19.45 4.51
C LEU A 90 -4.46 20.72 4.29
N ASP A 91 -3.86 21.72 3.65
CA ASP A 91 -4.56 22.95 3.25
C ASP A 91 -5.49 22.67 2.08
N TYR A 92 -5.02 21.85 1.13
CA TYR A 92 -5.86 21.25 0.11
C TYR A 92 -5.28 19.94 -0.40
N LEU A 93 -6.16 19.09 -0.93
CA LEU A 93 -5.85 17.91 -1.72
C LEU A 93 -6.72 17.90 -2.99
N ASN A 94 -6.10 18.14 -4.13
CA ASN A 94 -6.69 17.93 -5.44
C ASN A 94 -6.45 16.50 -5.89
N VAL A 95 -7.54 15.79 -6.16
CA VAL A 95 -7.55 14.42 -6.67
C VAL A 95 -7.99 14.46 -8.14
N TYR A 96 -7.17 13.86 -9.01
CA TYR A 96 -7.45 13.75 -10.44
C TYR A 96 -7.28 12.30 -10.91
N THR A 97 -8.11 11.42 -10.37
CA THR A 97 -8.07 9.98 -10.62
C THR A 97 -9.31 9.49 -11.35
N TYR A 98 -9.32 8.23 -11.82
CA TYR A 98 -10.50 7.66 -12.43
C TYR A 98 -11.60 7.43 -11.39
N TYR A 99 -12.79 8.00 -11.63
CA TYR A 99 -13.93 7.84 -10.72
C TYR A 99 -14.59 6.46 -10.89
N ARG A 100 -14.87 5.79 -9.77
CA ARG A 100 -15.83 4.69 -9.66
C ARG A 100 -16.54 4.81 -8.32
N ARG A 101 -17.80 4.33 -8.21
CA ARG A 101 -18.65 4.48 -7.02
C ARG A 101 -18.02 4.12 -5.66
N VAL A 102 -17.03 3.23 -5.67
CA VAL A 102 -16.34 2.72 -4.46
C VAL A 102 -14.82 2.88 -4.54
N CYS A 103 -14.32 3.69 -5.47
CA CYS A 103 -12.90 3.98 -5.66
C CYS A 103 -11.98 2.75 -5.81
N ILE A 104 -12.49 1.55 -6.13
CA ILE A 104 -11.70 0.30 -6.15
C ILE A 104 -10.56 0.22 -7.20
N ARG A 105 -10.49 1.16 -8.14
CA ARG A 105 -9.50 1.12 -9.24
C ARG A 105 -8.41 2.15 -8.97
N ASP A 106 -8.80 3.41 -8.97
CA ASP A 106 -7.90 4.48 -8.61
C ASP A 106 -8.43 5.13 -7.34
N TRP A 107 -7.53 5.38 -6.39
CA TRP A 107 -7.91 5.99 -5.13
C TRP A 107 -6.72 6.71 -4.50
N VAL A 108 -7.07 7.62 -3.60
CA VAL A 108 -6.18 8.31 -2.68
C VAL A 108 -6.70 8.04 -1.29
N LEU A 109 -5.83 7.57 -0.40
CA LEU A 109 -6.14 7.33 0.99
C LEU A 109 -5.31 8.29 1.84
N VAL A 110 -5.99 8.98 2.76
CA VAL A 110 -5.37 9.87 3.74
C VAL A 110 -5.65 9.31 5.13
N ASN A 111 -4.60 8.97 5.87
CA ASN A 111 -4.69 8.62 7.27
C ASN A 111 -4.06 9.72 8.14
N VAL A 112 -4.88 10.24 9.04
CA VAL A 112 -4.53 11.34 9.96
C VAL A 112 -4.03 10.81 11.31
N GLU A 113 -4.18 9.52 11.58
CA GLU A 113 -3.88 8.89 12.87
C GLU A 113 -2.40 8.49 13.03
N SER A 114 -1.58 8.67 11.98
CA SER A 114 -0.14 8.36 11.98
C SER A 114 0.20 6.88 12.19
N GLN A 115 -0.77 5.98 11.99
CA GLN A 115 -0.57 4.54 12.17
C GLN A 115 0.27 3.96 11.03
N ILE A 116 1.24 3.11 11.36
CA ILE A 116 2.16 2.50 10.38
C ILE A 116 1.44 1.44 9.52
N ASP A 117 0.35 0.87 10.04
CA ASP A 117 -0.50 -0.10 9.34
C ASP A 117 -1.37 0.61 8.31
N PHE A 118 -0.78 0.93 7.17
CA PHE A 118 -1.47 1.61 6.08
C PHE A 118 -2.05 0.63 5.05
N PRO A 119 -3.29 0.82 4.53
CA PRO A 119 -4.27 1.79 5.01
C PRO A 119 -5.08 1.20 6.19
N PRO A 120 -5.20 1.91 7.32
CA PRO A 120 -6.15 1.49 8.36
C PRO A 120 -7.59 1.82 7.93
N GLU A 121 -8.57 1.14 8.54
CA GLU A 121 -10.01 1.37 8.31
C GLU A 121 -10.43 2.83 8.57
N SER A 122 -9.68 3.56 9.40
CA SER A 122 -9.88 4.99 9.71
C SER A 122 -9.43 5.95 8.60
N SER A 123 -8.98 5.44 7.44
CA SER A 123 -8.50 6.28 6.34
C SER A 123 -9.63 6.94 5.56
N TYR A 124 -9.45 8.21 5.20
CA TYR A 124 -10.30 8.91 4.25
C TYR A 124 -9.97 8.49 2.82
N MET A 125 -10.97 8.00 2.06
CA MET A 125 -10.80 7.55 0.68
C MET A 125 -11.39 8.53 -0.34
N PHE A 126 -10.62 8.85 -1.37
CA PHE A 126 -11.02 9.74 -2.45
C PHE A 126 -10.71 9.15 -3.83
N CYS A 127 -11.57 9.43 -4.80
CA CYS A 127 -11.30 9.19 -6.21
C CYS A 127 -12.08 10.16 -7.10
N GLY A 128 -11.77 10.17 -8.40
CA GLY A 128 -12.39 11.06 -9.37
C GLY A 128 -11.70 12.42 -9.46
N LYS A 129 -12.46 13.44 -9.85
CA LYS A 129 -12.01 14.84 -9.91
C LYS A 129 -12.62 15.59 -8.73
N LYS A 130 -11.87 15.73 -7.64
CA LYS A 130 -12.34 16.34 -6.39
C LYS A 130 -11.25 17.19 -5.76
N GLN A 131 -11.62 18.35 -5.24
CA GLN A 131 -10.79 19.11 -4.32
C GLN A 131 -11.31 18.87 -2.89
N VAL A 132 -10.40 18.64 -1.96
CA VAL A 132 -10.68 18.39 -0.54
C VAL A 132 -9.92 19.45 0.26
N THR A 133 -10.62 20.15 1.15
CA THR A 133 -10.06 21.27 1.95
C THR A 133 -10.37 21.16 3.43
N ASP A 134 -11.16 20.16 3.82
CA ASP A 134 -11.79 19.98 5.13
C ASP A 134 -11.33 18.70 5.84
N LEU A 135 -10.14 18.19 5.50
CA LEU A 135 -9.54 17.05 6.19
C LEU A 135 -9.06 17.44 7.59
N PRO A 136 -9.22 16.56 8.60
CA PRO A 136 -8.66 16.80 9.93
C PRO A 136 -7.14 16.95 9.90
N THR A 137 -6.63 17.74 10.84
CA THR A 137 -5.19 17.79 11.14
C THR A 137 -4.76 16.47 11.77
N SER A 138 -3.54 16.00 11.47
CA SER A 138 -3.03 14.74 12.01
C SER A 138 -2.93 14.74 13.54
N SER A 139 -3.02 13.54 14.11
CA SER A 139 -2.87 13.31 15.55
C SER A 139 -1.44 13.53 16.04
N GLN A 140 -0.44 13.33 15.18
CA GLN A 140 1.00 13.40 15.48
C GLN A 140 1.75 14.09 14.33
N GLU A 141 3.08 14.04 14.35
CA GLU A 141 3.96 14.72 13.38
C GLU A 141 3.98 14.09 11.98
N ARG A 142 3.07 13.16 11.71
CA ARG A 142 2.97 12.42 10.45
C ARG A 142 1.54 12.45 9.92
N MET A 143 1.40 12.46 8.61
CA MET A 143 0.16 12.15 7.92
C MET A 143 0.52 11.20 6.79
N LEU A 144 -0.20 10.09 6.67
CA LEU A 144 0.06 9.14 5.60
C LEU A 144 -0.88 9.40 4.45
N LEU A 145 -0.28 9.62 3.28
CA LEU A 145 -1.00 9.69 2.03
C LEU A 145 -0.50 8.56 1.16
N ALA A 146 -1.42 7.74 0.66
CA ALA A 146 -1.10 6.82 -0.42
C ALA A 146 -2.03 7.01 -1.60
N TYR A 147 -1.47 6.67 -2.74
CA TYR A 147 -2.12 6.78 -4.02
C TYR A 147 -1.93 5.46 -4.77
N HIS A 148 -3.03 4.97 -5.33
CA HIS A 148 -3.02 3.83 -6.23
C HIS A 148 -3.71 4.23 -7.54
N GLY A 149 -3.04 4.00 -8.65
CA GLY A 149 -3.61 4.17 -9.99
C GLY A 149 -3.28 2.98 -10.87
N VAL A 150 -4.30 2.42 -11.53
CA VAL A 150 -4.13 1.29 -12.47
C VAL A 150 -3.94 1.74 -13.92
N ARG A 151 -4.14 3.01 -14.24
CA ARG A 151 -3.97 3.56 -15.60
C ARG A 151 -2.75 4.45 -15.72
N TYR A 152 -2.09 4.38 -16.87
CA TYR A 152 -0.94 5.22 -17.23
C TYR A 152 -1.27 6.72 -17.39
N TRP A 153 -2.54 7.08 -17.60
CA TRP A 153 -2.97 8.45 -17.91
C TRP A 153 -3.97 8.95 -16.86
N ASN A 154 -3.46 9.37 -15.71
CA ASN A 154 -4.21 10.22 -14.79
C ASN A 154 -3.32 11.41 -14.39
N ARG A 155 -3.95 12.51 -13.95
CA ARG A 155 -3.19 13.70 -13.52
C ARG A 155 -2.72 13.60 -12.07
N GLY A 156 -2.91 12.41 -11.46
CA GLY A 156 -2.45 12.08 -10.12
C GLY A 156 -3.15 12.90 -9.03
N ILE A 157 -2.32 13.42 -8.13
CA ILE A 157 -2.73 14.20 -6.97
C ILE A 157 -1.86 15.45 -6.87
N GLN A 158 -2.41 16.49 -6.26
CA GLN A 158 -1.68 17.68 -5.88
C GLN A 158 -2.18 18.10 -4.51
N PHE A 159 -1.28 18.47 -3.61
CA PHE A 159 -1.66 18.89 -2.27
C PHE A 159 -0.74 19.99 -1.74
N LYS A 160 -1.26 20.81 -0.85
CA LYS A 160 -0.48 21.72 0.01
C LYS A 160 -0.75 21.33 1.45
N TYR A 161 0.29 21.37 2.26
CA TYR A 161 0.18 21.09 3.69
C TYR A 161 0.93 22.15 4.49
N THR A 162 0.49 22.31 5.73
CA THR A 162 1.13 23.16 6.73
C THR A 162 1.50 22.30 7.94
N ILE A 163 2.69 22.53 8.47
CA ILE A 163 3.12 21.95 9.75
C ILE A 163 2.63 22.88 10.86
N VAL A 164 1.77 22.36 11.72
CA VAL A 164 1.22 23.06 12.88
C VAL A 164 2.07 22.71 14.08
N THR A 165 2.96 23.62 14.48
CA THR A 165 3.69 23.52 15.74
C THR A 165 2.85 24.08 16.89
N SER A 166 3.03 23.51 18.08
CA SER A 166 2.42 24.01 19.32
C SER A 166 3.01 25.36 19.79
N ALA A 167 4.05 25.85 19.09
CA ALA A 167 4.51 27.22 19.18
C ALA A 167 3.98 28.01 17.97
N ASN A 168 3.37 29.16 18.23
CA ASN A 168 2.93 30.14 17.24
C ASN A 168 3.96 30.37 16.12
N ASP A 169 3.45 30.73 14.94
CA ASP A 169 4.10 31.42 13.81
C ASP A 169 4.75 30.63 12.64
N VAL A 170 4.10 30.82 11.48
CA VAL A 170 4.62 31.09 10.13
C VAL A 170 5.89 30.36 9.69
N GLY A 171 5.70 29.38 8.79
CA GLY A 171 6.77 28.86 7.94
C GLY A 171 6.21 28.25 6.65
N GLU A 172 6.07 29.06 5.61
CA GLU A 172 5.87 28.55 4.24
C GLU A 172 7.18 27.91 3.75
N VAL A 173 7.15 26.61 3.47
CA VAL A 173 8.18 25.93 2.69
C VAL A 173 7.59 25.67 1.30
N MET A 174 8.06 26.39 0.29
CA MET A 174 7.77 26.09 -1.11
C MET A 174 8.68 24.95 -1.60
N ILE A 175 8.07 23.96 -2.27
CA ILE A 175 8.73 22.96 -3.12
C ILE A 175 8.18 23.13 -4.53
#